data_AF-A0A8I1U6U4-F1
#
_entry.id   AF-A0A8I1U6U4-F1
#
_cell.length_a   1.000
_cell.length_b   1.000
_cell.length_c   1.000
_cell.angle_alpha   90.00
_cell.angle_beta   90.00
_cell.angle_gamma   90.00
#
_symmetry.space_group_name_H-M   'P 1'
#
loop_
_entity.id
_entity.type
_entity.pdbx_description
1 polymer ?
#
loop_
_entity_poly.entity_id
_entity_poly.type
_entity_poly.pdbx_seq_one_letter_code
_entity_poly.pdbx_strand_id
1 'polypeptide(L)'
;MNLKFEKITNIERILEAAAKNSSYEKQVQSLLEPHNFERLVTHVVVVGNLANLFPDHSQELFELLIKPKNFLNLVANASQICLLTDYFPDNKKALFQLLLEPQNFQRLVTDISSVCILANKFPKKREKLFHLFIQPDNFQRLVRHTRHIFFLVNQFPDYKEQLLQQLMQPDNFQRLVTSNTMLNDLATIFPDCEILQKDTISEVLKEIKCNTSEQKAYTRGAAVGFFDQILPQEHSAQIGSLLDRASGARLAQTTKKAADTARNEHDKLHKPK
;
A
#
# COMPACT_ATOMS: atom_id res chain seq x y z
N MET A 1 -21.19 33.57 10.95
CA MET A 1 -19.72 33.79 10.98
C MET A 1 -19.12 33.80 12.41
N ASN A 2 -19.90 34.05 13.48
CA ASN A 2 -19.37 34.21 14.85
C ASN A 2 -18.93 32.93 15.59
N LEU A 3 -19.57 31.77 15.36
CA LEU A 3 -19.31 30.53 16.12
C LEU A 3 -17.91 29.92 15.93
N LYS A 4 -17.22 30.18 14.81
CA LYS A 4 -15.85 29.67 14.57
C LYS A 4 -14.80 30.50 15.31
N PHE A 5 -14.98 31.81 15.37
CA PHE A 5 -14.06 32.71 16.09
C PHE A 5 -14.13 32.47 17.60
N GLU A 6 -15.33 32.34 18.16
CA GLU A 6 -15.53 32.14 19.61
C GLU A 6 -14.93 30.82 20.13
N LYS A 7 -14.90 29.76 19.31
CA LYS A 7 -14.29 28.47 19.65
C LYS A 7 -12.76 28.51 19.69
N ILE A 8 -12.15 29.16 18.70
CA ILE A 8 -10.68 29.30 18.61
C ILE A 8 -10.17 30.13 19.80
N THR A 9 -10.85 31.23 20.10
CA THR A 9 -10.49 32.11 21.22
C THR A 9 -10.59 31.43 22.59
N ASN A 10 -11.50 30.46 22.79
CA ASN A 10 -11.59 29.75 24.07
C ASN A 10 -10.45 28.75 24.28
N ILE A 11 -10.02 28.01 23.25
CA ILE A 11 -8.88 27.09 23.38
C ILE A 11 -7.58 27.85 23.56
N GLU A 12 -7.34 28.91 22.77
CA GLU A 12 -6.14 29.74 22.93
C GLU A 12 -6.07 30.36 24.31
N ARG A 13 -7.20 30.83 24.87
CA ARG A 13 -7.26 31.32 26.24
C ARG A 13 -7.02 30.23 27.29
N ILE A 14 -7.51 29.01 27.07
CA ILE A 14 -7.19 27.87 27.96
C ILE A 14 -5.70 27.55 27.87
N LEU A 15 -5.09 27.53 26.68
CA LEU A 15 -3.67 27.25 26.48
C LEU A 15 -2.76 28.37 27.06
N GLU A 16 -3.10 29.64 26.82
CA GLU A 16 -2.39 30.80 27.35
C GLU A 16 -2.51 30.94 28.87
N ALA A 17 -3.67 30.56 29.42
CA ALA A 17 -3.91 30.60 30.86
C ALA A 17 -3.27 29.40 31.58
N ALA A 18 -3.29 28.22 30.96
CA ALA A 18 -2.58 27.03 31.43
C ALA A 18 -1.07 27.25 31.54
N ALA A 19 -0.48 28.00 30.60
CA ALA A 19 0.94 28.36 30.64
C ALA A 19 1.32 29.29 31.82
N LYS A 20 0.35 29.82 32.58
CA LYS A 20 0.57 30.88 33.59
C LYS A 20 0.22 30.50 35.04
N ASN A 21 -0.47 29.39 35.36
CA ASN A 21 -0.80 29.06 36.78
C ASN A 21 -1.31 27.61 37.04
N SER A 22 -1.29 27.15 38.31
CA SER A 22 -1.66 25.78 38.75
C SER A 22 -3.16 25.53 39.04
N SER A 23 -4.03 26.53 38.89
CA SER A 23 -5.46 26.46 39.24
C SER A 23 -6.40 25.94 38.13
N TYR A 24 -5.89 25.15 37.16
CA TYR A 24 -6.59 24.82 35.91
C TYR A 24 -7.06 23.37 35.77
N GLU A 25 -6.80 22.52 36.76
CA GLU A 25 -7.19 21.11 36.74
C GLU A 25 -8.67 20.90 36.43
N LYS A 26 -9.56 21.74 36.99
CA LYS A 26 -11.01 21.66 36.72
C LYS A 26 -11.39 21.97 35.27
N GLN A 27 -10.66 22.86 34.60
CA GLN A 27 -10.93 23.22 33.20
C GLN A 27 -10.42 22.13 32.26
N VAL A 28 -9.26 21.54 32.56
CA VAL A 28 -8.74 20.37 31.84
C VAL A 28 -9.70 19.20 32.01
N GLN A 29 -10.12 18.90 33.25
CA GLN A 29 -11.08 17.82 33.50
C GLN A 29 -12.39 18.02 32.73
N SER A 30 -12.90 19.24 32.68
CA SER A 30 -14.10 19.56 31.88
C SER A 30 -13.85 19.35 30.37
N LEU A 31 -12.65 19.65 29.86
CA LEU A 31 -12.28 19.40 28.47
C LEU A 31 -12.18 17.91 28.15
N LEU A 32 -11.75 17.08 29.10
CA LEU A 32 -11.67 15.62 28.99
C LEU A 32 -13.05 14.95 28.96
N GLU A 33 -14.12 15.67 29.31
CA GLU A 33 -15.48 15.18 29.11
C GLU A 33 -15.74 14.97 27.60
N PRO A 34 -16.23 13.79 27.15
CA PRO A 34 -16.36 13.47 25.73
C PRO A 34 -17.13 14.52 24.90
N HIS A 35 -18.21 15.07 25.47
CA HIS A 35 -19.02 16.09 24.81
C HIS A 35 -18.24 17.40 24.60
N ASN A 36 -17.46 17.82 25.59
CA ASN A 36 -16.66 19.04 25.51
C ASN A 36 -15.46 18.86 24.59
N PHE A 37 -14.78 17.71 24.67
CA PHE A 37 -13.72 17.35 23.74
C PHE A 37 -14.20 17.45 22.28
N GLU A 38 -15.30 16.78 21.94
CA GLU A 38 -15.89 16.81 20.60
C GLU A 38 -16.26 18.21 20.12
N ARG A 39 -16.78 19.05 21.04
CA ARG A 39 -17.30 20.38 20.70
C ARG A 39 -16.19 21.40 20.53
N LEU A 40 -15.17 21.32 21.37
CA LEU A 40 -14.13 22.32 21.52
C LEU A 40 -12.89 21.94 20.70
N VAL A 41 -12.44 20.69 20.76
CA VAL A 41 -11.23 20.24 20.07
C VAL A 41 -11.54 19.94 18.60
N THR A 42 -11.02 20.77 17.70
CA THR A 42 -11.27 20.64 16.25
C THR A 42 -10.05 20.28 15.43
N HIS A 43 -8.85 20.27 16.02
CA HIS A 43 -7.59 20.00 15.33
C HIS A 43 -6.67 19.10 16.16
N VAL A 44 -5.97 18.21 15.46
CA VAL A 44 -4.98 17.31 16.07
C VAL A 44 -3.84 18.03 16.80
N VAL A 45 -3.47 19.22 16.32
CA VAL A 45 -2.44 20.06 16.97
C VAL A 45 -2.89 20.51 18.36
N VAL A 46 -4.18 20.80 18.53
CA VAL A 46 -4.73 21.18 19.86
C VAL A 46 -4.60 20.00 20.83
N VAL A 47 -4.92 18.79 20.38
CA VAL A 47 -4.75 17.57 21.20
C VAL A 47 -3.31 17.41 21.64
N GLY A 48 -2.35 17.60 20.73
CA GLY A 48 -0.93 17.53 21.03
C GLY A 48 -0.45 18.59 22.02
N ASN A 49 -0.88 19.83 21.83
CA ASN A 49 -0.56 20.92 22.74
C ASN A 49 -1.10 20.64 24.16
N LEU A 50 -2.31 20.11 24.26
CA LEU A 50 -2.89 19.71 25.54
C LEU A 50 -2.10 18.58 26.19
N ALA A 51 -1.71 17.56 25.43
CA ALA A 51 -0.90 16.45 25.93
C ALA A 51 0.48 16.91 26.44
N ASN A 52 1.08 17.90 25.78
CA ASN A 52 2.36 18.47 26.19
C ASN A 52 2.23 19.36 27.44
N LEU A 53 1.15 20.13 27.56
CA LEU A 53 0.90 21.00 28.72
C LEU A 53 0.44 20.22 29.94
N PHE A 54 -0.27 19.10 29.73
CA PHE A 54 -0.88 18.28 30.77
C PHE A 54 -0.48 16.81 30.61
N PRO A 55 0.79 16.47 30.85
CA PRO A 55 1.31 15.12 30.61
C PRO A 55 0.58 14.04 31.42
N ASP A 56 0.12 14.36 32.63
CA ASP A 56 -0.65 13.43 33.49
C ASP A 56 -1.99 13.00 32.84
N HIS A 57 -2.53 13.84 31.94
CA HIS A 57 -3.78 13.59 31.20
C HIS A 57 -3.55 13.09 29.77
N SER A 58 -2.29 12.86 29.37
CA SER A 58 -1.93 12.49 28.00
C SER A 58 -2.62 11.21 27.54
N GLN A 59 -2.68 10.19 28.41
CA GLN A 59 -3.33 8.92 28.08
C GLN A 59 -4.85 9.09 27.90
N GLU A 60 -5.52 9.89 28.74
CA GLU A 60 -6.95 10.18 28.61
C GLU A 60 -7.26 10.95 27.31
N LEU A 61 -6.41 11.93 26.97
CA LEU A 61 -6.50 12.66 25.70
C LEU A 61 -6.33 11.73 24.50
N PHE A 62 -5.39 10.79 24.58
CA PHE A 62 -5.19 9.77 23.54
C PHE A 62 -6.43 8.89 23.38
N GLU A 63 -7.01 8.42 24.48
CA GLU A 63 -8.22 7.60 24.48
C GLU A 63 -9.42 8.33 23.87
N LEU A 64 -9.59 9.62 24.15
CA LEU A 64 -10.61 10.45 23.52
C LEU A 64 -10.35 10.62 22.02
N LEU A 65 -9.10 10.89 21.63
CA LEU A 65 -8.70 11.06 20.23
C LEU A 65 -9.01 9.82 19.38
N ILE A 66 -8.72 8.62 19.89
CA ILE A 66 -8.88 7.38 19.11
C ILE A 66 -10.32 6.87 19.04
N LYS A 67 -11.27 7.51 19.75
CA LYS A 67 -12.70 7.20 19.55
C LYS A 67 -13.06 7.40 18.07
N PRO A 68 -13.81 6.48 17.43
CA PRO A 68 -14.00 6.49 15.98
C PRO A 68 -14.44 7.85 15.41
N LYS A 69 -15.42 8.50 16.06
CA LYS A 69 -15.91 9.82 15.66
C LYS A 69 -14.83 10.91 15.75
N ASN A 70 -14.06 10.92 16.82
CA ASN A 70 -13.01 11.91 17.05
C ASN A 70 -11.85 11.71 16.09
N PHE A 71 -11.40 10.47 15.93
CA PHE A 71 -10.32 10.13 15.00
C PHE A 71 -10.67 10.49 13.56
N LEU A 72 -11.90 10.18 13.13
CA LEU A 72 -12.40 10.55 11.81
C LEU A 72 -12.41 12.06 11.59
N ASN A 73 -12.84 12.83 12.59
CA ASN A 73 -12.96 14.29 12.49
C ASN A 73 -11.62 15.02 12.62
N LEU A 74 -10.72 14.52 13.47
CA LEU A 74 -9.48 15.21 13.83
C LEU A 74 -8.29 14.82 12.97
N VAL A 75 -8.28 13.58 12.47
CA VAL A 75 -7.15 13.01 11.73
C VAL A 75 -7.57 12.79 10.28
N ALA A 76 -7.12 13.66 9.38
CA ALA A 76 -7.48 13.72 7.98
C ALA A 76 -6.46 13.09 7.03
N ASN A 77 -5.19 12.95 7.43
CA ASN A 77 -4.13 12.42 6.56
C ASN A 77 -2.97 11.76 7.33
N ALA A 78 -2.10 11.08 6.60
CA ALA A 78 -0.92 10.39 7.12
C ALA A 78 0.07 11.30 7.90
N SER A 79 0.22 12.56 7.49
CA SER A 79 1.09 13.51 8.20
C SER A 79 0.59 13.79 9.63
N GLN A 80 -0.73 13.81 9.83
CA GLN A 80 -1.30 13.97 11.17
C GLN A 80 -1.13 12.73 12.04
N ILE A 81 -1.11 11.52 11.46
CA ILE A 81 -0.67 10.31 12.19
C ILE A 81 0.78 10.45 12.65
N CYS A 82 1.66 10.94 11.78
CA CYS A 82 3.06 11.15 12.13
C CYS A 82 3.21 12.19 13.25
N LEU A 83 2.44 13.27 13.19
CA LEU A 83 2.44 14.28 14.25
C LEU A 83 1.93 13.69 15.58
N LEU A 84 0.85 12.91 15.55
CA LEU A 84 0.34 12.23 16.74
C LEU A 84 1.34 11.27 17.37
N THR A 85 2.15 10.60 16.57
CA THR A 85 3.22 9.76 17.13
C THR A 85 4.34 10.54 17.81
N ASP A 86 4.46 11.85 17.56
CA ASP A 86 5.39 12.72 18.30
C ASP A 86 4.77 13.18 19.63
N TYR A 87 3.49 13.50 19.63
CA TYR A 87 2.75 13.87 20.86
C TYR A 87 2.49 12.68 21.79
N PHE A 88 2.28 11.48 21.23
CA PHE A 88 1.95 10.27 21.97
C PHE A 88 2.97 9.15 21.67
N PRO A 89 4.22 9.28 22.15
CA PRO A 89 5.29 8.35 21.81
C PRO A 89 5.02 6.92 22.29
N ASP A 90 4.37 6.75 23.45
CA ASP A 90 4.04 5.44 24.01
C ASP A 90 2.90 4.75 23.25
N ASN A 91 2.03 5.54 22.61
CA ASN A 91 0.90 5.03 21.84
C ASN A 91 1.19 4.84 20.34
N LYS A 92 2.46 4.96 19.91
CA LYS A 92 2.90 4.72 18.52
C LYS A 92 2.36 3.42 17.94
N LYS A 93 2.36 2.35 18.74
CA LYS A 93 1.86 1.03 18.32
C LYS A 93 0.36 1.07 18.02
N ALA A 94 -0.43 1.74 18.87
CA ALA A 94 -1.88 1.87 18.71
C ALA A 94 -2.24 2.72 17.49
N LEU A 95 -1.57 3.86 17.28
CA LEU A 95 -1.73 4.69 16.09
C LEU A 95 -1.41 3.92 14.80
N PHE A 96 -0.36 3.09 14.83
CA PHE A 96 -0.04 2.23 13.71
C PHE A 96 -1.11 1.16 13.47
N GLN A 97 -1.73 0.59 14.51
CA GLN A 97 -2.84 -0.36 14.33
C GLN A 97 -4.05 0.30 13.68
N LEU A 98 -4.45 1.49 14.15
CA LEU A 98 -5.55 2.26 13.55
C LEU A 98 -5.30 2.55 12.07
N LEU A 99 -4.07 2.90 11.72
CA LEU A 99 -3.66 3.12 10.33
C LEU A 99 -3.82 1.87 9.46
N LEU A 100 -3.57 0.67 9.99
CA LEU A 100 -3.68 -0.59 9.24
C LEU A 100 -5.12 -1.02 8.99
N GLU A 101 -6.11 -0.44 9.67
CA GLU A 101 -7.51 -0.70 9.38
C GLU A 101 -7.83 -0.26 7.94
N PRO A 102 -8.46 -1.11 7.10
CA PRO A 102 -8.61 -0.82 5.67
C PRO A 102 -9.25 0.54 5.36
N GLN A 103 -10.31 0.90 6.10
CA GLN A 103 -11.01 2.18 5.93
C GLN A 103 -10.13 3.37 6.28
N ASN A 104 -9.34 3.27 7.36
CA ASN A 104 -8.41 4.32 7.76
C ASN A 104 -7.24 4.42 6.80
N PHE A 105 -6.66 3.30 6.37
CA PHE A 105 -5.58 3.31 5.37
C PHE A 105 -6.03 4.00 4.08
N GLN A 106 -7.19 3.61 3.55
CA GLN A 106 -7.73 4.18 2.31
C GLN A 106 -7.97 5.68 2.44
N ARG A 107 -8.49 6.13 3.59
CA ARG A 107 -8.81 7.53 3.87
C ARG A 107 -7.56 8.39 4.13
N LEU A 108 -6.61 7.88 4.90
CA LEU A 108 -5.46 8.63 5.40
C LEU A 108 -4.26 8.59 4.45
N VAL A 109 -4.11 7.51 3.67
CA VAL A 109 -3.02 7.31 2.72
C VAL A 109 -3.58 7.51 1.32
N THR A 110 -3.47 8.73 0.81
CA THR A 110 -4.09 9.14 -0.46
C THR A 110 -3.13 9.15 -1.65
N ASP A 111 -1.82 9.12 -1.38
CA ASP A 111 -0.76 9.20 -2.37
C ASP A 111 0.52 8.48 -1.91
N ILE A 112 1.53 8.44 -2.78
CA ILE A 112 2.83 7.80 -2.51
C ILE A 112 3.65 8.59 -1.49
N SER A 113 3.53 9.92 -1.47
CA SER A 113 4.18 10.73 -0.45
C SER A 113 3.77 10.31 0.96
N SER A 114 2.48 10.00 1.15
CA SER A 114 1.93 9.48 2.40
C SER A 114 2.55 8.13 2.77
N VAL A 115 2.71 7.22 1.80
CA VAL A 115 3.39 5.93 2.01
C VAL A 115 4.84 6.15 2.45
N CYS A 116 5.58 7.03 1.77
CA CYS A 116 6.98 7.31 2.10
C CYS A 116 7.14 7.94 3.49
N ILE A 117 6.30 8.93 3.83
CA ILE A 117 6.30 9.57 5.15
C ILE A 117 6.04 8.52 6.25
N LEU A 118 5.06 7.64 6.06
CA LEU A 118 4.75 6.58 7.02
C LEU A 118 5.89 5.55 7.12
N ALA A 119 6.51 5.17 6.00
CA ALA A 119 7.65 4.26 5.98
C ALA A 119 8.85 4.81 6.77
N ASN A 120 9.09 6.11 6.66
CA ASN A 120 10.12 6.81 7.43
C ASN A 120 9.75 6.96 8.90
N LYS A 121 8.46 7.19 9.20
CA LYS A 121 7.99 7.31 10.59
C LYS A 121 7.97 5.98 11.35
N PHE A 122 7.69 4.88 10.65
CA PHE A 122 7.59 3.55 11.21
C PHE A 122 8.61 2.58 10.58
N PRO A 123 9.93 2.79 10.78
CA PRO A 123 10.95 2.00 10.09
C PRO A 123 10.86 0.49 10.41
N LYS A 124 10.56 0.13 11.66
CA LYS A 124 10.36 -1.26 12.11
C LYS A 124 9.05 -1.90 11.60
N LYS A 125 8.23 -1.17 10.85
CA LYS A 125 6.96 -1.64 10.28
C LYS A 125 6.89 -1.44 8.77
N ARG A 126 8.00 -1.11 8.12
CA ARG A 126 8.09 -0.90 6.66
C ARG A 126 7.56 -2.09 5.87
N GLU A 127 7.89 -3.31 6.27
CA GLU A 127 7.36 -4.54 5.67
C GLU A 127 5.83 -4.58 5.68
N LYS A 128 5.20 -4.32 6.84
CA LYS A 128 3.74 -4.33 6.97
C LYS A 128 3.08 -3.24 6.13
N LEU A 129 3.67 -2.04 6.11
CA LEU A 129 3.21 -0.96 5.23
C LEU A 129 3.35 -1.34 3.77
N PHE A 130 4.45 -1.98 3.40
CA PHE A 130 4.71 -2.47 2.04
C PHE A 130 3.61 -3.44 1.60
N HIS A 131 3.39 -4.49 2.38
CA HIS A 131 2.38 -5.49 2.07
C HIS A 131 0.96 -4.93 2.00
N LEU A 132 0.67 -3.86 2.72
CA LEU A 132 -0.64 -3.21 2.65
C LEU A 132 -0.80 -2.38 1.37
N PHE A 133 0.20 -1.57 0.99
CA PHE A 133 0.08 -0.73 -0.21
C PHE A 133 0.24 -1.53 -1.51
N ILE A 134 1.02 -2.62 -1.50
CA ILE A 134 1.30 -3.43 -2.70
C ILE A 134 0.10 -4.26 -3.14
N GLN A 135 -0.95 -4.34 -2.32
CA GLN A 135 -2.22 -4.97 -2.71
C GLN A 135 -2.76 -4.30 -3.98
N PRO A 136 -3.32 -5.07 -4.94
CA PRO A 136 -3.68 -4.56 -6.27
C PRO A 136 -4.49 -3.26 -6.25
N ASP A 137 -5.56 -3.19 -5.46
CA ASP A 137 -6.44 -2.02 -5.38
C ASP A 137 -5.70 -0.79 -4.81
N ASN A 138 -4.87 -0.99 -3.79
CA ASN A 138 -4.07 0.08 -3.20
C ASN A 138 -2.97 0.55 -4.15
N PHE A 139 -2.28 -0.37 -4.80
CA PHE A 139 -1.25 -0.06 -5.78
C PHE A 139 -1.83 0.74 -6.93
N GLN A 140 -2.95 0.31 -7.51
CA GLN A 140 -3.63 1.02 -8.58
C GLN A 140 -4.07 2.43 -8.17
N ARG A 141 -4.61 2.58 -6.96
CA ARG A 141 -5.07 3.86 -6.41
C ARG A 141 -3.93 4.86 -6.13
N LEU A 142 -2.82 4.37 -5.57
CA LEU A 142 -1.70 5.19 -5.07
C LEU A 142 -0.63 5.44 -6.14
N VAL A 143 -0.28 4.42 -6.92
CA VAL A 143 0.74 4.50 -7.97
C VAL A 143 0.08 4.94 -9.27
N ARG A 144 0.15 6.23 -9.59
CA ARG A 144 -0.51 6.83 -10.76
C ARG A 144 0.44 7.16 -11.92
N HIS A 145 1.73 7.22 -11.65
CA HIS A 145 2.75 7.63 -12.62
C HIS A 145 4.01 6.76 -12.47
N THR A 146 4.75 6.55 -13.56
CA THR A 146 6.02 5.80 -13.54
C THR A 146 7.03 6.36 -12.53
N ARG A 147 7.07 7.68 -12.33
CA ARG A 147 7.94 8.31 -11.32
C ARG A 147 7.63 7.83 -9.89
N HIS A 148 6.40 7.39 -9.61
CA HIS A 148 6.08 6.79 -8.31
C HIS A 148 6.83 5.47 -8.10
N ILE A 149 7.06 4.69 -9.16
CA ILE A 149 7.85 3.46 -9.08
C ILE A 149 9.28 3.77 -8.66
N PHE A 150 9.90 4.81 -9.26
CA PHE A 150 11.23 5.27 -8.86
C PHE A 150 11.30 5.61 -7.36
N PHE A 151 10.35 6.40 -6.86
CA PHE A 151 10.29 6.73 -5.44
C PHE A 151 10.11 5.48 -4.56
N LEU A 152 9.25 4.55 -4.97
CA LEU A 152 9.00 3.33 -4.22
C LEU A 152 10.21 2.39 -4.19
N VAL A 153 10.94 2.24 -5.29
CA VAL A 153 12.16 1.41 -5.32
C VAL A 153 13.22 1.98 -4.38
N ASN A 154 13.39 3.30 -4.35
CA ASN A 154 14.32 3.94 -3.41
C ASN A 154 13.83 3.83 -1.96
N GLN A 155 12.51 3.93 -1.74
CA GLN A 155 11.91 3.86 -0.40
C GLN A 155 11.77 2.41 0.11
N PHE A 156 11.82 1.41 -0.75
CA PHE A 156 11.63 -0.02 -0.44
C PHE A 156 12.57 -0.90 -1.30
N PRO A 157 13.90 -0.74 -1.15
CA PRO A 157 14.86 -1.45 -2.01
C PRO A 157 14.76 -2.97 -1.87
N ASP A 158 14.49 -3.47 -0.66
CA ASP A 158 14.35 -4.91 -0.38
C ASP A 158 13.13 -5.54 -1.08
N TYR A 159 12.21 -4.72 -1.58
CA TYR A 159 10.96 -5.15 -2.23
C TYR A 159 10.90 -4.75 -3.71
N LYS A 160 12.05 -4.40 -4.30
CA LYS A 160 12.17 -4.03 -5.72
C LYS A 160 11.51 -5.06 -6.65
N GLU A 161 11.67 -6.34 -6.34
CA GLU A 161 11.16 -7.41 -7.22
C GLU A 161 9.65 -7.58 -7.11
N GLN A 162 9.08 -7.33 -5.94
CA GLN A 162 7.63 -7.34 -5.74
C GLN A 162 6.98 -6.12 -6.42
N LEU A 163 7.67 -4.96 -6.40
CA LEU A 163 7.26 -3.79 -7.18
C LEU A 163 7.30 -4.06 -8.69
N LEU A 164 8.37 -4.71 -9.17
CA LEU A 164 8.47 -5.13 -10.56
C LEU A 164 7.33 -6.07 -10.94
N GLN A 165 7.03 -7.08 -10.12
CA GLN A 165 5.92 -8.01 -10.35
C GLN A 165 4.55 -7.32 -10.45
N GLN A 166 4.29 -6.31 -9.61
CA GLN A 166 3.06 -5.52 -9.70
C GLN A 166 3.03 -4.62 -10.94
N LEU A 167 4.16 -4.00 -11.28
CA LEU A 167 4.31 -3.19 -12.49
C LEU A 167 4.09 -4.03 -13.76
N MET A 168 4.57 -5.27 -13.77
CA MET A 168 4.45 -6.21 -14.90
C MET A 168 3.05 -6.79 -15.07
N GLN A 169 2.08 -6.43 -14.22
CA GLN A 169 0.68 -6.77 -14.51
C GLN A 169 0.22 -5.98 -15.75
N PRO A 170 -0.46 -6.62 -16.74
CA PRO A 170 -0.80 -5.98 -18.01
C PRO A 170 -1.49 -4.61 -17.84
N ASP A 171 -2.49 -4.54 -16.95
CA ASP A 171 -3.27 -3.33 -16.71
C ASP A 171 -2.43 -2.23 -16.04
N ASN A 172 -1.56 -2.60 -15.10
CA ASN A 172 -0.65 -1.65 -14.46
C ASN A 172 0.38 -1.11 -15.45
N PHE A 173 1.01 -1.99 -16.23
CA PHE A 173 2.00 -1.60 -17.22
C PHE A 173 1.39 -0.65 -18.25
N GLN A 174 0.26 -1.03 -18.84
CA GLN A 174 -0.44 -0.22 -19.85
C GLN A 174 -0.86 1.15 -19.29
N ARG A 175 -1.29 1.21 -18.02
CA ARG A 175 -1.71 2.46 -17.38
C ARG A 175 -0.53 3.36 -17.02
N LEU A 176 0.59 2.79 -16.58
CA LEU A 176 1.73 3.55 -16.08
C LEU A 176 2.70 3.94 -17.20
N VAL A 177 2.91 3.09 -18.20
CA VAL A 177 3.94 3.24 -19.23
C VAL A 177 3.29 3.64 -20.56
N THR A 178 3.19 4.94 -20.79
CA THR A 178 2.50 5.50 -21.97
C THR A 178 3.43 6.03 -23.06
N SER A 179 4.74 6.05 -22.82
CA SER A 179 5.76 6.46 -23.80
C SER A 179 7.05 5.66 -23.67
N ASN A 180 7.80 5.50 -24.76
CA ASN A 180 9.08 4.77 -24.74
C ASN A 180 10.11 5.45 -23.82
N THR A 181 10.00 6.77 -23.58
CA THR A 181 10.82 7.45 -22.57
C THR A 181 10.59 6.87 -21.17
N MET A 182 9.33 6.63 -20.78
CA MET A 182 9.02 6.00 -19.50
C MET A 182 9.47 4.54 -19.44
N LEU A 183 9.47 3.83 -20.57
CA LEU A 183 10.03 2.49 -20.67
C LEU A 183 11.54 2.51 -20.41
N ASN A 184 12.27 3.41 -21.05
CA ASN A 184 13.72 3.58 -20.83
C ASN A 184 14.05 3.96 -19.38
N ASP A 185 13.24 4.82 -18.76
CA ASP A 185 13.38 5.15 -17.34
C ASP A 185 13.22 3.89 -16.47
N LEU A 186 12.24 3.04 -16.77
CA LEU A 186 12.04 1.77 -16.06
C LEU A 186 13.17 0.77 -16.31
N ALA A 187 13.68 0.69 -17.53
CA ALA A 187 14.84 -0.14 -17.88
C ALA A 187 16.09 0.26 -17.07
N THR A 188 16.24 1.55 -16.76
CA THR A 188 17.31 2.05 -15.89
C THR A 188 17.09 1.66 -14.42
N ILE A 189 15.84 1.66 -13.96
CA ILE A 189 15.48 1.26 -12.59
C ILE A 189 15.64 -0.25 -12.39
N PHE A 190 15.29 -1.05 -13.42
CA PHE A 190 15.30 -2.51 -13.42
C PHE A 190 16.21 -3.04 -14.54
N PRO A 191 17.55 -2.84 -14.44
CA PRO A 191 18.49 -3.20 -15.51
C PRO A 191 18.47 -4.70 -15.83
N ASP A 192 18.21 -5.55 -14.83
CA ASP A 192 18.20 -7.00 -14.98
C ASP A 192 16.89 -7.54 -15.58
N CYS A 193 15.89 -6.68 -15.84
CA CYS A 193 14.63 -7.09 -16.45
C CYS A 193 14.72 -6.97 -17.98
N GLU A 194 15.07 -8.08 -18.65
CA GLU A 194 15.23 -8.13 -20.11
C GLU A 194 13.99 -7.65 -20.89
N ILE A 195 12.78 -7.91 -20.37
CA ILE A 195 11.52 -7.48 -21.01
C ILE A 195 11.47 -5.95 -21.09
N LEU A 196 11.98 -5.22 -20.09
CA LEU A 196 12.00 -3.76 -20.10
C LEU A 196 13.04 -3.17 -21.06
N GLN A 197 13.98 -3.97 -21.58
CA GLN A 197 15.03 -3.53 -22.50
C GLN A 197 14.60 -3.53 -23.98
N LYS A 198 13.33 -3.82 -24.28
CA LYS A 198 12.81 -3.77 -25.65
C LYS A 198 12.63 -2.32 -26.12
N ASP A 199 12.68 -2.12 -27.43
CA ASP A 199 12.65 -0.79 -28.04
C ASP A 199 11.26 -0.13 -27.95
N THR A 200 10.19 -0.93 -27.83
CA THR A 200 8.82 -0.42 -27.88
C THR A 200 7.92 -0.96 -26.77
N ILE A 201 7.02 -0.11 -26.26
CA ILE A 201 5.96 -0.50 -25.33
C ILE A 201 5.11 -1.66 -25.88
N SER A 202 4.86 -1.67 -27.19
CA SER A 202 4.01 -2.70 -27.82
C SER A 202 4.61 -4.10 -27.68
N GLU A 203 5.92 -4.22 -27.87
CA GLU A 203 6.64 -5.49 -27.70
C GLU A 203 6.62 -5.95 -26.25
N VAL A 204 6.93 -5.04 -25.32
CA VAL A 204 6.87 -5.32 -23.88
C VAL A 204 5.48 -5.77 -23.45
N LEU A 205 4.45 -5.03 -23.85
CA LEU A 205 3.07 -5.33 -23.48
C LEU A 205 2.59 -6.65 -24.11
N LYS A 206 3.00 -6.95 -25.35
CA LYS A 206 2.73 -8.23 -25.99
C LYS A 206 3.37 -9.37 -25.20
N GLU A 207 4.63 -9.21 -24.78
CA GLU A 207 5.36 -10.22 -24.02
C GLU A 207 4.74 -10.41 -22.62
N ILE A 208 4.43 -9.33 -21.91
CA ILE A 208 3.71 -9.36 -20.61
C ILE A 208 2.38 -10.10 -20.74
N LYS A 209 1.56 -9.75 -21.75
CA LYS A 209 0.26 -10.43 -22.01
C LYS A 209 0.45 -11.88 -22.44
N CYS A 210 1.58 -12.19 -23.05
CA CYS A 210 1.98 -13.54 -23.41
C CYS A 210 2.78 -14.24 -22.29
N ASN A 211 2.75 -13.73 -21.05
CA ASN A 211 3.41 -14.35 -19.90
C ASN A 211 2.43 -14.53 -18.72
N THR A 212 1.13 -14.53 -19.00
CA THR A 212 0.06 -14.62 -18.00
C THR A 212 -0.01 -16.01 -17.34
N SER A 213 -0.62 -16.05 -16.15
CA SER A 213 -0.87 -17.30 -15.40
C SER A 213 -1.64 -18.34 -16.20
N GLU A 214 -2.62 -17.93 -17.01
CA GLU A 214 -3.37 -18.80 -17.92
C GLU A 214 -2.47 -19.45 -18.95
N GLN A 215 -1.59 -18.67 -19.57
CA GLN A 215 -0.65 -19.20 -20.52
C GLN A 215 0.40 -20.08 -19.86
N LYS A 216 0.84 -19.74 -18.65
CA LYS A 216 1.75 -20.57 -17.87
C LYS A 216 1.09 -21.88 -17.44
N ALA A 217 -0.19 -21.88 -17.07
CA ALA A 217 -0.93 -23.11 -16.82
C ALA A 217 -1.03 -23.97 -18.09
N TYR A 218 -1.35 -23.36 -19.23
CA TYR A 218 -1.40 -24.06 -20.51
C TYR A 218 -0.05 -24.69 -20.90
N THR A 219 1.04 -23.92 -20.85
CA THR A 219 2.40 -24.38 -21.19
C THR A 219 2.95 -25.41 -20.20
N ARG A 220 2.64 -25.28 -18.90
CA ARG A 220 2.88 -26.33 -17.89
C ARG A 220 2.14 -27.62 -18.22
N GLY A 221 0.84 -27.55 -18.50
CA GLY A 221 0.05 -28.72 -18.85
C GLY A 221 0.56 -29.39 -20.14
N ALA A 222 0.96 -28.60 -21.14
CA ALA A 222 1.56 -29.11 -22.37
C ALA A 222 2.86 -29.89 -22.08
N ALA A 223 3.76 -29.32 -21.27
CA ALA A 223 5.01 -29.98 -20.90
C ALA A 223 4.80 -31.23 -20.05
N VAL A 224 3.89 -31.18 -19.07
CA VAL A 224 3.51 -32.36 -18.27
C VAL A 224 3.00 -33.47 -19.19
N GLY A 225 2.03 -33.19 -20.05
CA GLY A 225 1.47 -34.22 -20.92
C GLY A 225 2.46 -34.77 -21.96
N PHE A 226 3.46 -33.98 -22.36
CA PHE A 226 4.52 -34.42 -23.28
C PHE A 226 5.57 -35.30 -22.57
N PHE A 227 6.08 -34.85 -21.42
CA PHE A 227 7.18 -35.50 -20.71
C PHE A 227 6.74 -36.56 -19.69
N ASP A 228 5.43 -36.83 -19.53
CA ASP A 228 4.89 -37.71 -18.48
C ASP A 228 5.52 -39.12 -18.42
N GLN A 229 6.05 -39.62 -19.54
CA GLN A 229 6.71 -40.93 -19.61
C GLN A 229 8.23 -40.89 -19.38
N ILE A 230 8.81 -39.69 -19.34
CA ILE A 230 10.27 -39.47 -19.34
C ILE A 230 10.71 -38.79 -18.05
N LEU A 231 9.92 -37.87 -17.52
CA LEU A 231 10.24 -37.06 -16.36
C LEU A 231 9.08 -37.07 -15.35
N PRO A 232 9.38 -36.99 -14.04
CA PRO A 232 8.38 -36.74 -13.03
C PRO A 232 7.56 -35.47 -13.34
N GLN A 233 6.27 -35.50 -13.01
CA GLN A 233 5.33 -34.41 -13.30
C GLN A 233 5.83 -33.04 -12.80
N GLU A 234 6.50 -33.00 -11.65
CA GLU A 234 7.04 -31.76 -11.07
C GLU A 234 8.09 -31.10 -11.99
N HIS A 235 9.05 -31.89 -12.50
CA HIS A 235 10.09 -31.39 -13.39
C HIS A 235 9.50 -30.97 -14.75
N SER A 236 8.55 -31.74 -15.27
CA SER A 236 7.83 -31.40 -16.50
C SER A 236 7.05 -30.10 -16.36
N ALA A 237 6.41 -29.86 -15.21
CA ALA A 237 5.74 -28.61 -14.90
C ALA A 237 6.73 -27.45 -14.77
N GLN A 238 7.89 -27.65 -14.15
CA GLN A 238 8.93 -26.62 -14.10
C GLN A 238 9.40 -26.23 -15.50
N ILE A 239 9.71 -27.20 -16.38
CA ILE A 239 10.09 -26.95 -17.78
C ILE A 239 8.98 -26.16 -18.49
N GLY A 240 7.73 -26.60 -18.37
CA GLY A 240 6.60 -25.91 -19.01
C GLY A 240 6.42 -24.47 -18.52
N SER A 241 6.75 -24.18 -17.26
CA SER A 241 6.71 -22.82 -16.72
C SER A 241 7.75 -21.89 -17.34
N LEU A 242 8.80 -22.42 -17.96
CA LEU A 242 9.82 -21.65 -18.66
C LEU A 242 9.47 -21.40 -20.14
N LEU A 243 8.51 -22.14 -20.70
CA LEU A 243 8.14 -22.00 -22.10
C LEU A 243 7.36 -20.70 -22.35
N ASP A 244 7.64 -20.10 -23.51
CA ASP A 244 6.78 -19.10 -24.13
C ASP A 244 5.52 -19.75 -24.75
N ARG A 245 4.57 -18.91 -25.18
CA ARG A 245 3.29 -19.36 -25.75
C ARG A 245 3.47 -20.26 -26.96
N ALA A 246 4.33 -19.85 -27.89
CA ALA A 246 4.51 -20.53 -29.16
C ALA A 246 5.19 -21.88 -28.95
N SER A 247 6.19 -21.95 -28.08
CA SER A 247 6.88 -23.17 -27.69
C SER A 247 5.94 -24.14 -26.96
N GLY A 248 5.13 -23.66 -26.02
CA GLY A 248 4.12 -24.49 -25.37
C GLY A 248 2.99 -24.95 -26.31
N ALA A 249 2.55 -24.11 -27.25
CA ALA A 249 1.56 -24.49 -28.25
C ALA A 249 2.09 -25.56 -29.23
N ARG A 250 3.34 -25.42 -29.69
CA ARG A 250 4.02 -26.45 -30.48
C ARG A 250 4.11 -27.77 -29.69
N LEU A 251 4.47 -27.69 -28.42
CA LEU A 251 4.57 -28.86 -27.55
C LEU A 251 3.21 -29.55 -27.37
N ALA A 252 2.13 -28.79 -27.15
CA ALA A 252 0.78 -29.33 -27.05
C ALA A 252 0.33 -30.06 -28.33
N GLN A 253 0.82 -29.67 -29.50
CA GLN A 253 0.48 -30.31 -30.78
C GLN A 253 1.22 -31.62 -31.05
N THR A 254 2.26 -31.96 -30.27
CA THR A 254 3.07 -33.17 -30.51
C THR A 254 2.34 -34.46 -30.14
N THR A 255 1.51 -34.45 -29.08
CA THR A 255 0.76 -35.62 -28.63
C THR A 255 -0.63 -35.24 -28.12
N LYS A 256 -1.58 -36.17 -28.24
CA LYS A 256 -2.94 -35.98 -27.70
C LYS A 256 -2.90 -35.71 -26.18
N LYS A 257 -2.01 -36.40 -25.46
CA LYS A 257 -1.85 -36.24 -24.01
C LYS A 257 -1.35 -34.85 -23.62
N ALA A 258 -0.38 -34.29 -24.36
CA ALA A 258 0.09 -32.91 -24.18
C ALA A 258 -1.05 -31.90 -24.40
N ALA A 259 -1.83 -32.05 -25.48
CA ALA A 259 -2.97 -31.19 -25.76
C ALA A 259 -4.04 -31.24 -24.66
N ASP A 260 -4.43 -32.45 -24.24
CA ASP A 260 -5.48 -32.65 -23.24
C ASP A 260 -5.04 -32.11 -21.87
N THR A 261 -3.78 -32.34 -21.47
CA THR A 261 -3.24 -31.85 -20.19
C THR A 261 -3.09 -30.33 -20.19
N ALA A 262 -2.67 -29.72 -21.31
CA ALA A 262 -2.61 -28.26 -21.46
C ALA A 262 -3.98 -27.59 -21.26
N ARG A 263 -5.03 -28.14 -21.89
CA ARG A 263 -6.41 -27.65 -21.73
C ARG A 263 -6.91 -27.84 -20.30
N ASN A 264 -6.70 -29.02 -19.72
CA ASN A 264 -7.12 -29.30 -18.35
C ASN A 264 -6.49 -28.36 -17.33
N GLU A 265 -5.19 -28.06 -17.44
CA GLU A 265 -4.50 -27.10 -16.56
C GLU A 265 -5.00 -25.67 -16.76
N HIS A 266 -5.26 -25.26 -18.01
CA HIS A 266 -5.86 -23.97 -18.31
C HIS A 266 -7.25 -23.83 -17.69
N ASP A 267 -8.11 -24.83 -17.86
CA ASP A 267 -9.51 -24.80 -17.41
C ASP A 267 -9.65 -24.84 -15.88
N LYS A 268 -8.66 -25.41 -15.17
CA LYS A 268 -8.61 -25.38 -13.70
C LYS A 268 -8.59 -23.96 -13.13
N LEU A 269 -8.06 -22.98 -13.88
CA LEU A 269 -8.03 -21.58 -13.45
C LEU A 269 -9.40 -20.90 -13.50
N HIS A 270 -10.36 -21.46 -14.25
CA HIS A 270 -11.68 -20.88 -14.44
C HIS A 270 -12.79 -21.59 -13.65
N LYS A 271 -12.46 -22.67 -12.91
CA LYS A 271 -13.44 -23.31 -12.03
C LYS A 271 -13.60 -22.48 -10.74
N PRO A 272 -14.82 -22.06 -10.38
CA PRO A 272 -15.06 -21.41 -9.10
C PRO A 272 -14.65 -22.36 -7.97
N LYS A 273 -13.90 -21.83 -7.00
CA LYS A 273 -13.53 -22.55 -5.77
C LYS A 273 -14.72 -22.63 -4.81
#